data_AF-A0A6A6IDW7-F1
#
_entry.id   AF-A0A6A6IDW7-F1
#
_cell.length_a   1.000
_cell.length_b   1.000
_cell.length_c   1.000
_cell.angle_alpha   90.00
_cell.angle_beta   90.00
_cell.angle_gamma   90.00
#
_symmetry.space_group_name_H-M   'P 1'
#
loop_
_entity.id
_entity.type
_entity.pdbx_description
1 polymer ?
#
loop_
_entity_poly.entity_id
_entity_poly.type
_entity_poly.pdbx_seq_one_letter_code
_entity_poly.pdbx_strand_id
1 'polypeptide(L)'
;MGRHANPDIRRAFAEFQDQDTPSKCNKVRCLHCGFVRAKNTTRQIEHLQECQAYLASPEAQAHLAQNQHGTPAGVDASMPQGSGVLSGQHPNPNLQVHRRGPNTKRTRDGQPIAPHVNMQPAISPSLTAHLLSVCSSPFTQATQQPFLSHAGCGSLAPGPLSQWLVQDGHHARGYIRFVGQLLAKIRLPQTSNSQFHPMYRTMDLLISALNNMRREMQFFEITATKYGLTLSQEPPTPITRSLLDLFVSASSSSSSLLEGMVVLWGTEHCYRSAWQYASSFSTSLSTPSSDSHIIALHQALIPNWTSPAFSKFVDATRALVDELANITTTRDGKEEMMRCEEIFRQICWLEERFWPDVDGMGEEDDSARLGPSLGPMGAGMDNGLPMNGPMNGPMNGPMNGPMNGQMNNQMNNQMNSQMSGQMNGQMSGPMNSQMSSQMNGPMNGPMNGGDGTPVGDGRNSFGLPNGSGLEGVGQSS
;
A
#
# COMPACT_ATOMS: atom_id res chain seq x y z
N MET A 1 -46.82 -13.64 2.85
CA MET A 1 -47.09 -13.31 4.27
C MET A 1 -45.94 -12.46 4.79
N GLY A 2 -46.23 -11.49 5.67
CA GLY A 2 -45.48 -10.25 5.85
C GLY A 2 -44.00 -10.42 6.25
N ARG A 3 -43.12 -9.64 5.60
CA ARG A 3 -41.76 -9.39 6.08
C ARG A 3 -41.86 -8.89 7.51
N HIS A 4 -41.21 -9.56 8.46
CA HIS A 4 -41.07 -9.11 9.84
C HIS A 4 -40.32 -7.78 9.85
N ALA A 5 -41.06 -6.68 9.71
CA ALA A 5 -40.57 -5.34 9.94
C ALA A 5 -40.29 -5.23 11.45
N ASN A 6 -39.11 -4.70 11.77
CA ASN A 6 -38.73 -4.37 13.14
C ASN A 6 -39.90 -3.62 13.83
N PRO A 7 -40.45 -4.13 14.94
CA PRO A 7 -41.66 -3.57 15.58
C PRO A 7 -41.53 -2.09 15.93
N ASP A 8 -40.30 -1.59 16.10
CA ASP A 8 -40.00 -0.19 16.41
C ASP A 8 -40.26 0.76 15.23
N ILE A 9 -39.98 0.31 13.99
CA ILE A 9 -40.22 1.13 12.79
C ILE A 9 -41.71 1.35 12.57
N ARG A 10 -42.53 0.33 12.87
CA ARG A 10 -43.99 0.42 12.74
C ARG A 10 -44.62 1.33 13.80
N ARG A 11 -44.02 1.45 14.98
CA ARG A 11 -44.52 2.31 16.06
C ARG A 11 -44.02 3.75 15.94
N ALA A 12 -42.81 3.96 15.43
CA ALA A 12 -42.19 5.29 15.39
C ALA A 12 -42.50 6.09 14.10
N PHE A 13 -43.12 5.50 13.08
CA PHE A 13 -43.43 6.17 11.82
C PHE A 13 -44.88 6.00 11.39
N ALA A 14 -45.50 7.09 10.93
CA ALA A 14 -46.79 7.10 10.26
C ALA A 14 -46.62 7.27 8.73
N GLU A 15 -47.31 6.44 7.96
CA GLU A 15 -47.32 6.53 6.50
C GLU A 15 -48.36 7.54 6.01
N PHE A 16 -48.02 8.33 5.00
CA PHE A 16 -48.96 9.20 4.31
C PHE A 16 -48.59 9.36 2.84
N GLN A 17 -49.59 9.68 2.01
CA GLN A 17 -49.42 10.03 0.60
C GLN A 17 -49.70 11.51 0.41
N ASP A 18 -48.84 12.17 -0.35
CA ASP A 18 -48.93 13.60 -0.64
C ASP A 18 -49.90 13.81 -1.81
N GLN A 19 -50.95 14.62 -1.64
CA GLN A 19 -51.91 14.88 -2.71
C GLN A 19 -51.39 15.87 -3.76
N ASP A 20 -50.43 16.74 -3.39
CA ASP A 20 -49.92 17.80 -4.26
C ASP A 20 -48.73 17.38 -5.13
N THR A 21 -48.11 16.22 -4.85
CA THR A 21 -47.07 15.62 -5.71
C THR A 21 -47.21 14.10 -5.75
N PRO A 22 -47.84 13.53 -6.79
CA PRO A 22 -48.05 12.09 -6.93
C PRO A 22 -46.73 11.42 -7.32
N SER A 23 -45.80 11.35 -6.36
CA SER A 23 -44.60 10.53 -6.43
C SER A 23 -45.00 9.07 -6.15
N LYS A 24 -44.54 8.13 -6.98
CA LYS A 24 -44.88 6.68 -6.92
C LYS A 24 -44.46 5.97 -5.62
N CYS A 25 -43.94 6.68 -4.62
CA CYS A 25 -43.35 6.13 -3.41
C CYS A 25 -44.06 6.68 -2.17
N ASN A 26 -44.56 5.78 -1.31
CA ASN A 26 -45.17 6.16 -0.03
C ASN A 26 -44.18 6.98 0.82
N LYS A 27 -44.65 8.04 1.48
CA LYS A 27 -43.86 8.82 2.44
C LYS A 27 -44.18 8.36 3.87
N VAL A 28 -43.21 8.55 4.76
CA VAL A 28 -43.29 8.25 6.19
C VAL A 28 -42.89 9.48 6.99
N ARG A 29 -43.60 9.74 8.08
CA ARG A 29 -43.30 10.78 9.06
C ARG A 29 -42.89 10.13 10.38
N CYS A 30 -41.76 10.55 10.94
CA CYS A 30 -41.39 10.20 12.30
C CYS A 30 -42.37 10.83 13.29
N LEU A 31 -42.95 10.03 14.19
CA LEU A 31 -43.93 10.51 15.17
C LEU A 31 -43.29 11.27 16.34
N HIS A 32 -41.97 11.18 16.51
CA HIS A 32 -41.25 11.82 17.62
C HIS A 32 -40.68 13.20 17.25
N CYS A 33 -40.13 13.37 16.05
CA CYS A 33 -39.53 14.63 15.60
C CYS A 33 -40.25 15.27 14.40
N GLY A 34 -41.26 14.61 13.84
CA GLY A 34 -42.04 15.13 12.71
C GLY A 34 -41.35 15.06 11.34
N PHE A 35 -40.12 14.55 11.27
CA PHE A 35 -39.33 14.47 10.02
C PHE A 35 -40.00 13.57 8.97
N VAL A 36 -40.10 14.06 7.73
CA VAL A 36 -40.76 13.37 6.62
C VAL A 36 -39.73 12.88 5.61
N ARG A 37 -39.89 11.64 5.14
CA ARG A 37 -39.06 11.04 4.09
C ARG A 37 -39.78 9.97 3.30
N ALA A 38 -39.21 9.52 2.17
CA ALA A 38 -39.72 8.36 1.45
C ALA A 38 -39.57 7.07 2.27
N LYS A 39 -40.56 6.17 2.18
CA LYS A 39 -40.62 4.89 2.91
C LYS A 39 -39.48 3.98 2.45
N ASN A 40 -38.47 3.86 3.30
CA ASN A 40 -37.33 2.97 3.13
C ASN A 40 -36.84 2.53 4.51
N THR A 41 -36.89 1.22 4.78
CA THR A 41 -36.67 0.63 6.11
C THR A 41 -35.28 0.91 6.66
N THR A 42 -34.22 0.78 5.85
CA THR A 42 -32.83 1.03 6.29
C THR A 42 -32.65 2.46 6.77
N ARG A 43 -33.12 3.42 5.98
CA ARG A 43 -33.03 4.84 6.33
C ARG A 43 -33.99 5.27 7.44
N GLN A 44 -35.04 4.50 7.71
CA GLN A 44 -35.91 4.72 8.89
C GLN A 44 -35.17 4.29 10.17
N ILE A 45 -34.37 3.22 10.11
CA ILE A 45 -33.53 2.76 11.23
C ILE A 45 -32.43 3.77 11.51
N GLU A 46 -31.71 4.24 10.48
CA GLU A 46 -30.69 5.29 10.61
C GLU A 46 -31.27 6.54 11.28
N HIS A 47 -32.45 6.99 10.83
CA HIS A 47 -33.11 8.13 11.45
C HIS A 47 -33.43 7.92 12.94
N LEU A 48 -33.88 6.73 13.36
CA LEU A 48 -34.19 6.46 14.78
C LEU A 48 -32.92 6.42 15.64
N GLN A 49 -31.80 5.99 15.09
CA GLN A 49 -30.51 5.98 15.80
C GLN A 49 -29.97 7.40 16.06
N GLU A 50 -30.41 8.38 15.28
CA GLU A 50 -29.97 9.79 15.39
C GLU A 50 -31.06 10.70 15.98
N CYS A 51 -32.32 10.27 15.99
CA CYS A 51 -33.47 11.05 16.46
C CYS A 51 -33.46 11.16 17.99
N GLN A 52 -32.90 12.25 18.50
CA GLN A 52 -32.83 12.55 19.94
C GLN A 52 -34.20 12.48 20.64
N ALA A 53 -35.27 12.93 19.98
CA ALA A 53 -36.63 12.85 20.52
C ALA A 53 -37.17 11.41 20.68
N TYR A 54 -36.65 10.46 19.89
CA TYR A 54 -36.95 9.03 20.02
C TYR A 54 -36.03 8.37 21.03
N LEU A 55 -34.73 8.70 21.03
CA LEU A 55 -33.78 8.16 22.01
C LEU A 55 -34.10 8.57 23.46
N ALA A 56 -34.74 9.72 23.64
CA ALA A 56 -35.24 10.18 24.92
C ALA A 56 -36.61 9.56 25.31
N SER A 57 -37.24 8.78 24.42
CA SER A 57 -38.55 8.20 24.68
C SER A 57 -38.47 6.93 25.55
N PRO A 58 -39.54 6.60 26.30
CA PRO A 58 -39.60 5.38 27.09
C PRO A 58 -39.44 4.11 26.25
N GLU A 59 -39.81 4.16 24.96
CA GLU A 59 -39.71 3.01 24.05
C GLU A 59 -38.24 2.65 23.73
N ALA A 60 -37.38 3.64 23.50
CA ALA A 60 -35.96 3.40 23.22
C ALA A 60 -35.20 2.86 24.45
N GLN A 61 -35.61 3.29 25.65
CA GLN A 61 -34.99 2.87 26.92
C GLN A 61 -35.32 1.40 27.26
N ALA A 62 -36.52 0.92 26.93
CA ALA A 62 -36.90 -0.49 27.12
C ALA A 62 -36.07 -1.46 26.26
N HIS A 63 -35.69 -1.04 25.04
CA HIS A 63 -34.87 -1.84 24.12
C HIS A 63 -33.40 -1.96 24.58
N LEU A 64 -32.85 -0.91 25.20
CA LEU A 64 -31.50 -0.93 25.78
C LEU A 64 -31.40 -1.85 27.01
N ALA A 65 -32.49 -1.98 27.78
CA ALA A 65 -32.53 -2.85 28.96
C ALA A 65 -32.57 -4.36 28.62
N GLN A 66 -33.15 -4.75 27.49
CA GLN A 66 -33.22 -6.16 27.06
C GLN A 66 -31.88 -6.74 26.59
N ASN A 67 -30.91 -5.91 26.20
CA ASN A 67 -29.58 -6.37 25.76
C ASN A 67 -28.55 -6.57 26.90
N GLN A 68 -28.91 -6.34 28.17
CA GLN A 68 -28.01 -6.54 29.32
C GLN A 68 -28.25 -7.82 30.13
N HIS A 69 -29.36 -8.55 29.92
CA HIS A 69 -29.69 -9.73 30.72
C HIS A 69 -29.85 -10.98 29.83
N GLY A 70 -28.74 -11.56 29.40
CA GLY A 70 -28.71 -12.86 28.74
C GLY A 70 -28.58 -14.02 29.73
N THR A 71 -29.68 -14.73 30.01
CA THR A 71 -29.65 -16.09 30.57
C THR A 71 -29.58 -17.12 29.42
N PRO A 72 -28.79 -18.19 29.53
CA PRO A 72 -28.68 -19.19 28.46
C PRO A 72 -29.77 -20.24 28.60
N ALA A 73 -30.60 -20.41 27.58
CA ALA A 73 -31.52 -21.55 27.48
C ALA A 73 -31.57 -22.09 26.05
N GLY A 74 -31.28 -23.38 25.92
CA GLY A 74 -31.92 -24.30 24.97
C GLY A 74 -31.44 -24.25 23.52
N VAL A 75 -30.65 -25.26 23.16
CA VAL A 75 -30.44 -25.69 21.77
C VAL A 75 -31.76 -26.23 21.22
N ASP A 76 -32.15 -25.85 20.00
CA ASP A 76 -32.92 -26.75 19.15
C ASP A 76 -32.37 -26.73 17.72
N ALA A 77 -32.17 -27.94 17.21
CA ALA A 77 -31.52 -28.25 15.96
C ALA A 77 -32.58 -28.71 14.96
N SER A 78 -32.91 -27.87 13.98
CA SER A 78 -33.48 -28.34 12.70
C SER A 78 -33.54 -27.26 11.61
N MET A 79 -32.98 -27.61 10.44
CA MET A 79 -33.32 -27.13 9.07
C MET A 79 -32.65 -25.82 8.54
N PRO A 80 -32.45 -25.70 7.20
CA PRO A 80 -31.12 -25.57 6.61
C PRO A 80 -30.73 -24.14 6.22
N GLN A 81 -29.41 -23.93 6.13
CA GLN A 81 -28.77 -22.74 5.59
C GLN A 81 -29.23 -22.44 4.15
N GLY A 82 -30.01 -21.38 4.00
CA GLY A 82 -30.16 -20.65 2.74
C GLY A 82 -28.99 -19.69 2.58
N SER A 83 -28.04 -20.07 1.73
CA SER A 83 -26.86 -19.31 1.33
C SER A 83 -27.22 -17.95 0.72
N GLY A 84 -26.99 -16.87 1.47
CA GLY A 84 -26.95 -15.48 1.00
C GLY A 84 -25.53 -14.96 0.79
N VAL A 85 -24.62 -15.80 0.28
CA VAL A 85 -23.16 -15.54 0.18
C VAL A 85 -22.78 -14.53 -0.92
N LEU A 86 -23.74 -13.94 -1.65
CA LEU A 86 -23.47 -13.18 -2.88
C LEU A 86 -24.02 -11.73 -2.91
N SER A 87 -24.05 -11.03 -1.79
CA SER A 87 -24.34 -9.57 -1.79
C SER A 87 -23.34 -8.77 -0.97
N GLY A 88 -22.05 -8.87 -1.33
CA GLY A 88 -20.90 -8.21 -0.69
C GLY A 88 -20.91 -6.67 -0.69
N GLN A 89 -21.83 -6.06 0.06
CA GLN A 89 -21.93 -4.62 0.27
C GLN A 89 -21.36 -4.12 1.61
N HIS A 90 -20.61 -4.94 2.36
CA HIS A 90 -19.85 -4.45 3.52
C HIS A 90 -18.47 -5.12 3.58
N PRO A 91 -17.38 -4.39 3.87
CA PRO A 91 -16.15 -5.02 4.34
C PRO A 91 -16.49 -5.80 5.61
N ASN A 92 -15.91 -6.98 5.76
CA ASN A 92 -16.13 -7.88 6.89
C ASN A 92 -16.07 -7.09 8.22
N PRO A 93 -17.16 -7.02 9.01
CA PRO A 93 -17.21 -6.23 10.24
C PRO A 93 -16.24 -6.73 11.34
N ASN A 94 -15.52 -7.82 11.07
CA ASN A 94 -14.56 -8.44 11.99
C ASN A 94 -13.09 -8.03 11.77
N LEU A 95 -12.78 -7.05 10.92
CA LEU A 95 -11.42 -6.46 10.88
C LEU A 95 -11.19 -5.54 12.11
N GLN A 96 -11.31 -6.08 13.32
CA GLN A 96 -11.04 -5.37 14.58
C GLN A 96 -9.56 -5.51 14.94
N VAL A 97 -8.77 -4.49 14.61
CA VAL A 97 -7.29 -4.46 14.75
C VAL A 97 -6.79 -4.30 16.21
N HIS A 98 -7.66 -4.38 17.24
CA HIS A 98 -7.27 -3.98 18.61
C HIS A 98 -7.61 -4.96 19.75
N ARG A 99 -7.89 -6.25 19.50
CA ARG A 99 -8.04 -7.21 20.61
C ARG A 99 -6.70 -7.85 20.98
N ARG A 100 -6.04 -7.30 22.00
CA ARG A 100 -5.02 -8.03 22.79
C ARG A 100 -5.68 -9.23 23.47
N GLY A 101 -4.96 -10.36 23.53
CA GLY A 101 -5.47 -11.68 23.85
C GLY A 101 -6.13 -11.87 25.23
N PRO A 102 -6.67 -13.07 25.53
CA PRO A 102 -7.44 -13.33 26.74
C PRO A 102 -6.52 -13.33 27.96
N ASN A 103 -6.68 -12.34 28.83
CA ASN A 103 -6.03 -12.30 30.13
C ASN A 103 -6.77 -13.27 31.06
N THR A 104 -6.27 -14.51 31.20
CA THR A 104 -6.82 -15.50 32.14
C THR A 104 -6.49 -15.08 33.58
N LYS A 105 -7.39 -14.32 34.20
CA LYS A 105 -7.38 -14.11 35.66
C LYS A 105 -7.87 -15.38 36.35
N ARG A 106 -6.93 -16.20 36.83
CA ARG A 106 -7.21 -17.11 37.96
C ARG A 106 -7.14 -16.31 39.25
N THR A 107 -8.22 -16.32 40.00
CA THR A 107 -8.30 -15.84 41.39
C THR A 107 -7.37 -16.69 42.26
N ARG A 108 -6.34 -16.09 42.85
CA ARG A 108 -5.56 -16.68 43.92
C ARG A 108 -5.52 -15.68 45.08
N ASP A 109 -6.04 -16.11 46.21
CA ASP A 109 -6.20 -15.34 47.43
C ASP A 109 -4.88 -14.83 48.03
N GLY A 110 -4.96 -13.61 48.57
CA GLY A 110 -4.23 -13.18 49.78
C GLY A 110 -2.72 -12.97 49.68
N GLN A 111 -2.27 -11.87 49.07
CA GLN A 111 -1.05 -11.15 49.47
C GLN A 111 -1.22 -9.63 49.21
N PRO A 112 -0.72 -8.74 50.08
CA PRO A 112 -0.89 -7.30 49.96
C PRO A 112 -0.20 -6.74 48.71
N ILE A 113 -0.95 -5.89 48.00
CA ILE A 113 -0.58 -5.25 46.73
C ILE A 113 0.61 -4.32 46.96
N ALA A 114 1.74 -4.61 46.32
CA ALA A 114 2.86 -3.67 46.16
C ALA A 114 2.39 -2.46 45.33
N PRO A 115 2.90 -1.24 45.60
CA PRO A 115 2.44 -0.04 44.91
C PRO A 115 2.62 -0.18 43.40
N HIS A 116 1.56 0.17 42.67
CA HIS A 116 1.48 0.12 41.22
C HIS A 116 2.64 0.89 40.58
N VAL A 117 3.67 0.17 40.12
CA VAL A 117 4.64 0.71 39.18
C VAL A 117 3.87 0.93 37.89
N ASN A 118 3.70 2.19 37.51
CA ASN A 118 3.05 2.59 36.28
C ASN A 118 3.95 2.17 35.11
N MET A 119 3.85 0.90 34.70
CA MET A 119 4.60 0.35 33.58
C MET A 119 4.08 1.06 32.32
N GLN A 120 4.84 2.02 31.81
CA GLN A 120 4.57 2.61 30.51
C GLN A 120 4.42 1.48 29.50
N PRO A 121 3.38 1.49 28.64
CA PRO A 121 3.21 0.44 27.65
C PRO A 121 4.48 0.36 26.81
N ALA A 122 5.11 -0.81 26.75
CA ALA A 122 6.29 -1.05 25.94
C ALA A 122 5.99 -0.59 24.50
N ILE A 123 6.74 0.41 24.03
CA ILE A 123 6.62 0.93 22.66
C ILE A 123 7.27 -0.13 21.77
N SER A 124 6.46 -0.93 21.09
CA SER A 124 6.97 -1.85 20.06
C SER A 124 7.61 -1.04 18.93
N PRO A 125 8.76 -1.46 18.39
CA PRO A 125 9.34 -0.79 17.23
C PRO A 125 8.39 -0.89 16.02
N SER A 126 8.37 0.17 15.21
CA SER A 126 7.51 0.29 14.02
C SER A 126 8.39 0.46 12.79
N LEU A 127 8.39 -0.55 11.92
CA LEU A 127 9.11 -0.52 10.66
C LEU A 127 8.55 0.60 9.78
N THR A 128 7.23 0.73 9.70
CA THR A 128 6.59 1.76 8.87
C THR A 128 6.94 3.18 9.31
N ALA A 129 7.00 3.43 10.63
CA ALA A 129 7.46 4.72 11.15
C ALA A 129 8.95 5.00 10.82
N HIS A 130 9.79 3.97 10.90
CA HIS A 130 11.20 4.07 10.51
C HIS A 130 11.36 4.41 9.02
N LEU A 131 10.64 3.71 8.13
CA LEU A 131 10.66 3.95 6.69
C LEU A 131 10.27 5.38 6.33
N LEU A 132 9.20 5.90 6.95
CA LEU A 132 8.75 7.29 6.77
C LEU A 132 9.75 8.31 7.29
N SER A 133 10.42 8.02 8.42
CA SER A 133 11.45 8.90 8.97
C SER A 133 12.65 9.01 8.01
N VAL A 134 13.15 7.88 7.54
CA VAL A 134 14.33 7.81 6.65
C VAL A 134 14.02 8.37 5.26
N CYS A 135 12.81 8.22 4.76
CA CYS A 135 12.40 8.67 3.42
C CYS A 135 11.48 9.90 3.44
N SER A 136 11.55 10.74 4.48
CA SER A 136 10.65 11.89 4.66
C SER A 136 10.61 12.84 3.45
N SER A 137 11.77 13.21 2.92
CA SER A 137 11.87 14.08 1.73
C SER A 137 11.41 13.37 0.45
N PRO A 138 11.91 12.17 0.09
CA PRO A 138 11.39 11.42 -1.05
C PRO A 138 9.88 11.16 -1.00
N PHE A 139 9.33 10.87 0.18
CA PHE A 139 7.90 10.66 0.37
C PHE A 139 7.08 11.93 0.11
N THR A 140 7.59 13.09 0.54
CA THR A 140 6.96 14.38 0.25
C THR A 140 6.95 14.64 -1.25
N GLN A 141 8.07 14.40 -1.94
CA GLN A 141 8.16 14.54 -3.40
C GLN A 141 7.20 13.56 -4.10
N ALA A 142 7.13 12.31 -3.67
CA ALA A 142 6.23 11.31 -4.24
C ALA A 142 4.74 11.67 -4.16
N THR A 143 4.34 12.44 -3.14
CA THR A 143 2.93 12.65 -2.79
C THR A 143 2.44 14.09 -3.00
N GLN A 144 3.32 15.04 -3.28
CA GLN A 144 2.97 16.46 -3.47
C GLN A 144 3.37 16.93 -4.87
N GLN A 145 2.70 16.37 -5.87
CA GLN A 145 2.96 16.63 -7.28
C GLN A 145 2.04 17.72 -7.86
N PRO A 146 2.48 18.49 -8.87
CA PRO A 146 1.67 19.51 -9.54
C PRO A 146 0.35 18.97 -10.07
N PHE A 147 0.32 17.74 -10.61
CA PHE A 147 -0.90 17.06 -11.02
C PHE A 147 -1.97 17.09 -9.91
N LEU A 148 -1.58 16.80 -8.66
CA LEU A 148 -2.49 16.68 -7.53
C LEU A 148 -3.00 18.05 -7.05
N SER A 149 -2.16 19.07 -7.06
CA SER A 149 -2.60 20.43 -6.70
C SER A 149 -3.55 21.00 -7.76
N HIS A 150 -3.28 20.79 -9.05
CA HIS A 150 -4.18 21.15 -10.13
C HIS A 150 -5.50 20.36 -10.08
N ALA A 151 -5.44 19.06 -9.77
CA ALA A 151 -6.63 18.24 -9.58
C ALA A 151 -7.50 18.76 -8.42
N GLY A 152 -6.88 19.17 -7.31
CA GLY A 152 -7.58 19.71 -6.14
C GLY A 152 -8.09 21.14 -6.32
N CYS A 153 -7.41 21.98 -7.11
CA CYS A 153 -7.85 23.33 -7.43
C CYS A 153 -8.91 23.39 -8.53
N GLY A 154 -9.16 22.27 -9.22
CA GLY A 154 -10.05 22.23 -10.39
C GLY A 154 -9.47 22.88 -11.64
N SER A 155 -8.14 22.94 -11.76
CA SER A 155 -7.40 23.54 -12.88
C SER A 155 -6.62 22.53 -13.72
N LEU A 156 -6.86 21.23 -13.52
CA LEU A 156 -6.21 20.16 -14.28
C LEU A 156 -6.81 20.07 -15.69
N ALA A 157 -5.96 20.01 -16.71
CA ALA A 157 -6.40 19.76 -18.09
C ALA A 157 -6.94 18.33 -18.27
N PRO A 158 -7.83 18.09 -19.25
CA PRO A 158 -8.41 16.76 -19.49
C PRO A 158 -7.38 15.73 -19.97
N GLY A 159 -6.34 16.15 -20.70
CA GLY A 159 -5.26 15.29 -21.22
C GLY A 159 -4.50 14.55 -20.11
N PRO A 160 -3.86 15.26 -19.15
CA PRO A 160 -3.21 14.65 -18.00
C PRO A 160 -4.13 13.71 -17.20
N LEU A 161 -5.40 14.07 -16.98
CA LEU A 161 -6.33 13.18 -16.28
C LEU A 161 -6.54 11.86 -17.04
N SER A 162 -6.75 11.95 -18.35
CA SER A 162 -6.92 10.77 -19.22
C SER A 162 -5.69 9.89 -19.20
N GLN A 163 -4.50 10.48 -19.32
CA GLN A 163 -3.23 9.77 -19.25
C GLN A 163 -3.08 9.01 -17.92
N TRP A 164 -3.30 9.68 -16.79
CA TRP A 164 -3.23 9.03 -15.48
C TRP A 164 -4.26 7.89 -15.36
N LEU A 165 -5.53 8.08 -15.77
CA LEU A 165 -6.56 7.02 -15.72
C LEU A 165 -6.15 5.77 -16.51
N VAL A 166 -5.53 5.95 -17.68
CA VAL A 166 -5.05 4.83 -18.51
C VAL A 166 -3.89 4.10 -17.83
N GLN A 167 -2.91 4.84 -17.32
CA GLN A 167 -1.73 4.25 -16.67
C GLN A 167 -2.07 3.57 -15.34
N ASP A 168 -2.99 4.15 -14.55
CA ASP A 168 -3.47 3.55 -13.31
C ASP A 168 -4.31 2.29 -13.57
N GLY A 169 -5.02 2.24 -14.71
CA GLY A 169 -5.64 1.01 -15.18
C GLY A 169 -4.63 -0.13 -15.44
N HIS A 170 -3.44 0.17 -15.96
CA HIS A 170 -2.38 -0.83 -16.14
C HIS A 170 -1.79 -1.27 -14.80
N HIS A 171 -1.56 -0.32 -13.89
CA HIS A 171 -1.11 -0.56 -12.52
C HIS A 171 -2.07 -1.50 -11.77
N ALA A 172 -3.38 -1.23 -11.82
CA ALA A 172 -4.44 -2.06 -11.21
C ALA A 172 -4.42 -3.53 -11.70
N ARG A 173 -4.14 -3.76 -13.00
CA ARG A 173 -4.03 -5.12 -13.55
C ARG A 173 -2.80 -5.86 -13.03
N GLY A 174 -1.69 -5.16 -12.84
CA GLY A 174 -0.48 -5.72 -12.22
C GLY A 174 -0.67 -6.07 -10.75
N TYR A 175 -1.34 -5.18 -10.03
CA TYR A 175 -1.65 -5.33 -8.60
C TYR A 175 -2.38 -6.65 -8.30
N ILE A 176 -3.32 -7.07 -9.15
CA ILE A 176 -4.04 -8.35 -8.98
C ILE A 176 -3.07 -9.54 -8.97
N ARG A 177 -2.11 -9.57 -9.90
CA ARG A 177 -1.12 -10.64 -9.97
C ARG A 177 -0.20 -10.61 -8.75
N PHE A 178 0.26 -9.42 -8.38
CA PHE A 178 1.08 -9.18 -7.20
C PHE A 178 0.45 -9.72 -5.92
N VAL A 179 -0.76 -9.27 -5.58
CA VAL A 179 -1.45 -9.71 -4.36
C VAL A 179 -1.79 -11.20 -4.41
N GLY A 180 -2.13 -11.75 -5.58
CA GLY A 180 -2.31 -13.18 -5.77
C GLY A 180 -1.05 -14.01 -5.44
N GLN A 181 0.13 -13.52 -5.81
CA GLN A 181 1.41 -14.16 -5.48
C GLN A 181 1.76 -14.00 -3.98
N LEU A 182 1.43 -12.87 -3.36
CA LEU A 182 1.57 -12.72 -1.91
C LEU A 182 0.69 -13.71 -1.14
N LEU A 183 -0.56 -13.91 -1.58
CA LEU A 183 -1.44 -14.95 -1.01
C LEU A 183 -0.82 -16.34 -1.13
N ALA A 184 -0.23 -16.67 -2.28
CA ALA A 184 0.43 -17.96 -2.49
C ALA A 184 1.64 -18.22 -1.57
N LYS A 185 2.27 -17.16 -1.05
CA LYS A 185 3.38 -17.26 -0.08
C LYS A 185 2.92 -17.59 1.34
N ILE A 186 1.67 -17.35 1.69
CA ILE A 186 1.19 -17.53 3.06
C ILE A 186 1.16 -19.02 3.43
N ARG A 187 1.75 -19.35 4.58
CA ARG A 187 1.66 -20.65 5.22
C ARG A 187 0.78 -20.52 6.47
N LEU A 188 -0.37 -21.16 6.45
CA LEU A 188 -1.32 -21.13 7.56
C LEU A 188 -0.99 -22.24 8.56
N PRO A 189 -0.61 -21.91 9.81
CA PRO A 189 -0.38 -22.91 10.84
C PRO A 189 -1.70 -23.43 11.39
N GLN A 190 -1.68 -24.63 11.98
CA GLN A 190 -2.79 -25.12 12.79
C GLN A 190 -2.82 -24.36 14.11
N THR A 191 -3.89 -23.60 14.35
CA THR A 191 -4.07 -22.79 15.55
C THR A 191 -5.51 -22.92 16.06
N SER A 192 -5.66 -22.95 17.39
CA SER A 192 -6.96 -22.99 18.05
C SER A 192 -7.79 -21.71 17.84
N ASN A 193 -7.15 -20.59 17.48
CA ASN A 193 -7.82 -19.34 17.17
C ASN A 193 -7.13 -18.60 16.02
N SER A 194 -7.70 -18.70 14.82
CA SER A 194 -7.20 -18.05 13.62
C SER A 194 -7.43 -16.54 13.58
N GLN A 195 -8.42 -16.01 14.30
CA GLN A 195 -8.82 -14.59 14.19
C GLN A 195 -7.72 -13.62 14.61
N PHE A 196 -6.88 -14.01 15.56
CA PHE A 196 -5.78 -13.16 16.05
C PHE A 196 -4.43 -13.54 15.47
N HIS A 197 -4.37 -14.59 14.65
CA HIS A 197 -3.10 -15.05 14.10
C HIS A 197 -2.66 -14.15 12.94
N PRO A 198 -1.44 -13.59 12.95
CA PRO A 198 -0.98 -12.64 11.93
C PRO A 198 -1.17 -13.15 10.51
N MET A 199 -0.76 -14.40 10.23
CA MET A 199 -0.89 -14.99 8.88
C MET A 199 -2.33 -15.06 8.36
N TYR A 200 -3.32 -15.35 9.22
CA TYR A 200 -4.72 -15.39 8.80
C TYR A 200 -5.24 -13.97 8.55
N ARG A 201 -4.86 -13.01 9.39
CA ARG A 201 -5.21 -11.60 9.20
C ARG A 201 -4.55 -11.00 7.95
N THR A 202 -3.31 -11.37 7.65
CA THR A 202 -2.64 -11.00 6.39
C THR A 202 -3.36 -11.59 5.20
N MET A 203 -3.76 -12.87 5.25
CA MET A 203 -4.56 -13.50 4.19
C MET A 203 -5.88 -12.76 3.97
N ASP A 204 -6.64 -12.49 5.03
CA ASP A 204 -7.91 -11.75 4.96
C ASP A 204 -7.73 -10.35 4.37
N LEU A 205 -6.65 -9.65 4.74
CA LEU A 205 -6.32 -8.34 4.19
C LEU A 205 -6.02 -8.41 2.69
N LEU A 206 -5.20 -9.37 2.25
CA LEU A 206 -4.88 -9.54 0.83
C LEU A 206 -6.12 -9.92 0.00
N ILE A 207 -7.02 -10.74 0.55
CA ILE A 207 -8.33 -11.02 -0.09
C ILE A 207 -9.16 -9.73 -0.19
N SER A 208 -9.16 -8.90 0.86
CA SER A 208 -9.83 -7.60 0.82
C SER A 208 -9.21 -6.66 -0.22
N ALA A 209 -7.88 -6.66 -0.38
CA ALA A 209 -7.16 -5.89 -1.38
C ALA A 209 -7.58 -6.27 -2.81
N LEU A 210 -7.66 -7.57 -3.12
CA LEU A 210 -8.17 -8.03 -4.43
C LEU A 210 -9.62 -7.61 -4.69
N ASN A 211 -10.47 -7.69 -3.67
CA ASN A 211 -11.86 -7.23 -3.77
C ASN A 211 -11.97 -5.72 -3.99
N ASN A 212 -11.12 -4.93 -3.32
CA ASN A 212 -11.01 -3.49 -3.54
C ASN A 212 -10.59 -3.20 -4.98
N MET A 213 -9.52 -3.82 -5.45
CA MET A 213 -9.00 -3.62 -6.79
C MET A 213 -10.03 -3.98 -7.88
N ARG A 214 -10.80 -5.06 -7.68
CA ARG A 214 -11.89 -5.40 -8.61
C ARG A 214 -12.98 -4.33 -8.67
N ARG A 215 -13.35 -3.74 -7.52
CA ARG A 215 -14.31 -2.63 -7.47
C ARG A 215 -13.74 -1.37 -8.12
N GLU A 216 -12.46 -1.11 -7.94
CA GLU A 216 -11.77 0.05 -8.50
C GLU A 216 -11.72 0.04 -10.02
N MET A 217 -11.43 -1.13 -10.62
CA MET A 217 -11.52 -1.30 -12.07
C MET A 217 -12.92 -0.98 -12.61
N GLN A 218 -13.97 -1.46 -11.95
CA GLN A 218 -15.36 -1.14 -12.33
C GLN A 218 -15.68 0.34 -12.09
N PHE A 219 -15.16 0.92 -11.02
CA PHE A 219 -15.31 2.32 -10.69
C PHE A 219 -14.71 3.22 -11.78
N PHE A 220 -13.57 2.87 -12.38
CA PHE A 220 -13.01 3.60 -13.51
C PHE A 220 -13.89 3.54 -14.76
N GLU A 221 -14.38 2.35 -15.11
CA GLU A 221 -15.29 2.16 -16.25
C GLU A 221 -16.58 2.99 -16.08
N ILE A 222 -17.18 2.93 -14.89
CA ILE A 222 -18.40 3.67 -14.55
C ILE A 222 -18.14 5.18 -14.54
N THR A 223 -17.03 5.63 -13.96
CA THR A 223 -16.68 7.05 -13.87
C THR A 223 -16.43 7.63 -15.25
N ALA A 224 -15.64 6.94 -16.09
CA ALA A 224 -15.39 7.37 -17.47
C ALA A 224 -16.69 7.49 -18.26
N THR A 225 -17.59 6.50 -18.14
CA THR A 225 -18.89 6.52 -18.82
C THR A 225 -19.80 7.64 -18.30
N LYS A 226 -19.90 7.81 -16.98
CA LYS A 226 -20.81 8.77 -16.34
C LYS A 226 -20.46 10.22 -16.67
N TYR A 227 -19.17 10.54 -16.73
CA TYR A 227 -18.69 11.90 -16.99
C TYR A 227 -18.20 12.10 -18.43
N GLY A 228 -18.35 11.10 -19.31
CA GLY A 228 -17.93 11.19 -20.71
C GLY A 228 -16.43 11.43 -20.87
N LEU A 229 -15.60 10.79 -20.03
CA LEU A 229 -14.14 10.92 -20.09
C LEU A 229 -13.62 10.10 -21.27
N THR A 230 -12.84 10.74 -22.14
CA THR A 230 -12.21 10.06 -23.29
C THR A 230 -10.88 9.46 -22.83
N LEU A 231 -10.79 8.13 -22.85
CA LEU A 231 -9.60 7.39 -22.47
C LEU A 231 -8.87 6.87 -23.72
N SER A 232 -7.58 7.14 -23.83
CA SER A 232 -6.73 6.59 -24.88
C SER A 232 -6.41 5.12 -24.62
N GLN A 233 -5.96 4.40 -25.66
CA GLN A 233 -5.51 3.00 -25.55
C GLN A 233 -3.97 2.92 -25.56
N GLU A 234 -3.35 3.74 -24.73
CA GLU A 234 -1.89 3.80 -24.66
C GLU A 234 -1.31 2.61 -23.88
N PRO A 235 -0.13 2.10 -24.28
CA PRO A 235 0.55 1.06 -23.53
C PRO A 235 1.08 1.61 -22.19
N PRO A 236 1.50 0.72 -21.26
CA PRO A 236 2.18 1.13 -20.04
C PRO A 236 3.44 1.94 -20.35
N THR A 237 3.57 3.13 -19.74
CA THR A 237 4.79 3.95 -19.79
C THR A 237 5.98 3.23 -19.15
N PRO A 238 7.24 3.66 -19.38
CA PRO A 238 8.40 3.09 -18.69
C PRO A 238 8.29 3.13 -17.16
N ILE A 239 7.72 4.18 -16.58
CA ILE A 239 7.50 4.29 -15.13
C ILE A 239 6.43 3.28 -14.67
N THR A 240 5.31 3.20 -15.39
CA THR A 240 4.26 2.22 -15.09
C THR A 240 4.79 0.79 -15.19
N ARG A 241 5.61 0.47 -16.20
CA ARG A 241 6.29 -0.84 -16.31
C ARG A 241 7.23 -1.08 -15.13
N SER A 242 7.97 -0.07 -14.69
CA SER A 242 8.89 -0.20 -13.55
C SER A 242 8.15 -0.47 -12.24
N LEU A 243 6.95 0.11 -12.04
CA LEU A 243 6.05 -0.24 -10.94
C LEU A 243 5.57 -1.70 -11.02
N LEU A 244 5.21 -2.16 -12.23
CA LEU A 244 4.84 -3.56 -12.45
C LEU A 244 6.02 -4.51 -12.19
N ASP A 245 7.24 -4.12 -12.54
CA ASP A 245 8.45 -4.91 -12.27
C ASP A 245 8.77 -4.95 -10.76
N LEU A 246 8.55 -3.85 -10.03
CA LEU A 246 8.62 -3.83 -8.56
C LEU A 246 7.64 -4.85 -7.95
N PHE A 247 6.41 -4.89 -8.44
CA PHE A 247 5.40 -5.88 -8.04
C PHE A 247 5.86 -7.32 -8.30
N VAL A 248 6.43 -7.60 -9.47
CA VAL A 248 6.96 -8.93 -9.79
C VAL A 248 8.14 -9.28 -8.87
N SER A 249 9.06 -8.34 -8.66
CA SER A 249 10.22 -8.51 -7.79
C SER A 249 9.80 -8.83 -6.35
N ALA A 250 8.98 -7.98 -5.74
CA ALA A 250 8.56 -8.10 -4.34
C ALA A 250 7.65 -9.31 -4.05
N SER A 251 7.04 -9.89 -5.08
CA SER A 251 6.26 -11.13 -4.96
C SER A 251 6.99 -12.38 -5.47
N SER A 252 8.24 -12.24 -5.95
CA SER A 252 9.08 -13.34 -6.41
C SER A 252 9.39 -14.33 -5.29
N SER A 253 9.74 -15.59 -5.61
CA SER A 253 10.07 -16.61 -4.60
C SER A 253 11.25 -16.24 -3.69
N SER A 254 12.15 -15.36 -4.14
CA SER A 254 13.30 -14.86 -3.38
C SER A 254 12.94 -13.77 -2.35
N SER A 255 11.82 -13.07 -2.53
CA SER A 255 11.39 -12.02 -1.59
C SER A 255 10.56 -12.60 -0.45
N SER A 256 10.68 -12.00 0.74
CA SER A 256 9.89 -12.35 1.90
C SER A 256 8.46 -11.84 1.80
N LEU A 257 7.57 -12.38 2.64
CA LEU A 257 6.22 -11.84 2.76
C LEU A 257 6.24 -10.40 3.29
N LEU A 258 7.20 -10.05 4.15
CA LEU A 258 7.32 -8.70 4.70
C LEU A 258 7.67 -7.68 3.60
N GLU A 259 8.63 -7.98 2.73
CA GLU A 259 8.99 -7.14 1.58
C GLU A 259 7.76 -6.86 0.69
N GLY A 260 7.00 -7.90 0.36
CA GLY A 260 5.74 -7.77 -0.38
C GLY A 260 4.69 -6.92 0.35
N MET A 261 4.55 -7.09 1.66
CA MET A 261 3.63 -6.30 2.47
C MET A 261 4.08 -4.83 2.60
N VAL A 262 5.39 -4.55 2.57
CA VAL A 262 5.93 -3.18 2.50
C VAL A 262 5.61 -2.55 1.16
N VAL A 263 5.70 -3.28 0.04
CA VAL A 263 5.23 -2.77 -1.26
C VAL A 263 3.75 -2.44 -1.23
N LEU A 264 2.91 -3.38 -0.77
CA LEU A 264 1.48 -3.16 -0.66
C LEU A 264 1.15 -1.94 0.20
N TRP A 265 1.71 -1.84 1.40
CA TRP A 265 1.46 -0.69 2.28
C TRP A 265 2.02 0.60 1.67
N GLY A 266 3.24 0.57 1.14
CA GLY A 266 3.96 1.75 0.66
C GLY A 266 3.24 2.41 -0.50
N THR A 267 2.83 1.65 -1.51
CA THR A 267 2.08 2.18 -2.66
C THR A 267 0.73 2.74 -2.23
N GLU A 268 -0.03 2.00 -1.40
CA GLU A 268 -1.34 2.43 -0.91
C GLU A 268 -1.25 3.68 -0.01
N HIS A 269 -0.18 3.79 0.78
CA HIS A 269 0.07 4.93 1.65
C HIS A 269 0.51 6.17 0.86
N CYS A 270 1.36 6.01 -0.16
CA CYS A 270 1.69 7.08 -1.11
C CYS A 270 0.42 7.56 -1.82
N TYR A 271 -0.38 6.65 -2.36
CA TYR A 271 -1.61 6.99 -3.09
C TYR A 271 -2.62 7.72 -2.20
N ARG A 272 -2.88 7.22 -0.99
CA ARG A 272 -3.74 7.91 -0.02
C ARG A 272 -3.21 9.32 0.28
N SER A 273 -1.94 9.45 0.58
CA SER A 273 -1.33 10.73 0.97
C SER A 273 -1.38 11.74 -0.18
N ALA A 274 -1.15 11.28 -1.41
CA ALA A 274 -1.28 12.07 -2.63
C ALA A 274 -2.70 12.62 -2.82
N TRP A 275 -3.72 11.77 -2.72
CA TRP A 275 -5.12 12.22 -2.85
C TRP A 275 -5.58 13.07 -1.66
N GLN A 276 -5.04 12.86 -0.46
CA GLN A 276 -5.26 13.75 0.67
C GLN A 276 -4.64 15.14 0.44
N TYR A 277 -3.45 15.20 -0.16
CA TYR A 277 -2.84 16.46 -0.58
C TYR A 277 -3.73 17.17 -1.61
N ALA A 278 -4.18 16.48 -2.66
CA ALA A 278 -5.13 17.05 -3.63
C ALA A 278 -6.41 17.58 -2.94
N SER A 279 -7.00 16.80 -2.03
CA SER A 279 -8.21 17.21 -1.30
C SER A 279 -8.03 18.45 -0.44
N SER A 280 -6.80 18.79 -0.02
CA SER A 280 -6.54 19.99 0.77
C SER A 280 -6.78 21.29 -0.02
N PHE A 281 -6.81 21.22 -1.35
CA PHE A 281 -7.07 22.35 -2.24
C PHE A 281 -8.53 22.47 -2.66
N SER A 282 -9.38 21.46 -2.43
CA SER A 282 -10.78 21.43 -2.89
C SER A 282 -11.64 22.59 -2.37
N THR A 283 -11.29 23.21 -1.25
CA THR A 283 -11.97 24.39 -0.71
C THR A 283 -11.68 25.68 -1.48
N SER A 284 -10.69 25.66 -2.38
CA SER A 284 -10.30 26.80 -3.23
C SER A 284 -11.26 27.01 -4.42
N LEU A 285 -12.14 26.04 -4.70
CA LEU A 285 -13.18 26.17 -5.72
C LEU A 285 -14.31 27.07 -5.23
N SER A 286 -14.24 28.34 -5.64
CA SER A 286 -15.27 29.34 -5.38
C SER A 286 -16.53 29.15 -6.24
N THR A 287 -16.43 28.46 -7.39
CA THR A 287 -17.55 28.16 -8.29
C THR A 287 -17.48 26.71 -8.80
N PRO A 288 -18.62 26.00 -8.92
CA PRO A 288 -18.65 24.67 -9.53
C PRO A 288 -18.22 24.73 -11.00
N SER A 289 -17.23 23.93 -11.39
CA SER A 289 -16.80 23.82 -12.79
C SER A 289 -17.89 23.18 -13.68
N SER A 290 -17.96 23.61 -14.93
CA SER A 290 -18.77 22.99 -15.99
C SER A 290 -18.08 21.79 -16.65
N ASP A 291 -16.78 21.66 -16.46
CA ASP A 291 -15.97 20.69 -17.19
C ASP A 291 -16.13 19.30 -16.58
N SER A 292 -16.50 18.33 -17.41
CA SER A 292 -16.89 17.00 -16.93
C SER A 292 -15.76 16.28 -16.19
N HIS A 293 -14.51 16.48 -16.60
CA HIS A 293 -13.33 15.88 -15.97
C HIS A 293 -13.04 16.48 -14.59
N ILE A 294 -13.25 17.79 -14.43
CA ILE A 294 -13.16 18.45 -13.11
C ILE A 294 -14.29 17.97 -12.20
N ILE A 295 -15.52 17.87 -12.72
CA ILE A 295 -16.65 17.33 -11.96
C ILE A 295 -16.35 15.89 -11.51
N ALA A 296 -15.80 15.04 -12.40
CA ALA A 296 -15.40 13.67 -12.07
C ALA A 296 -14.35 13.63 -10.95
N LEU A 297 -13.34 14.51 -11.02
CA LEU A 297 -12.30 14.62 -10.01
C LEU A 297 -12.88 14.88 -8.62
N HIS A 298 -13.69 15.93 -8.48
CA HIS A 298 -14.22 16.35 -7.18
C HIS A 298 -15.35 15.48 -6.64
N GLN A 299 -16.19 14.92 -7.51
CA GLN A 299 -17.36 14.15 -7.07
C GLN A 299 -17.08 12.65 -6.92
N ALA A 300 -16.06 12.11 -7.60
CA ALA A 300 -15.80 10.68 -7.63
C ALA A 300 -14.36 10.32 -7.26
N LEU A 301 -13.36 10.88 -7.94
CA LEU A 301 -11.97 10.42 -7.83
C LEU A 301 -11.33 10.80 -6.49
N ILE A 302 -11.28 12.10 -6.14
CA ILE A 302 -10.70 12.56 -4.88
C ILE A 302 -11.40 11.91 -3.66
N PRO A 303 -12.75 11.87 -3.59
CA PRO A 303 -13.44 11.23 -2.47
C PRO A 303 -13.16 9.72 -2.32
N ASN A 304 -12.83 9.01 -3.40
CA ASN A 304 -12.61 7.57 -3.36
C ASN A 304 -11.41 7.22 -2.46
N TRP A 305 -10.25 7.81 -2.74
CA TRP A 305 -9.00 7.53 -2.02
C TRP A 305 -8.77 8.43 -0.79
N THR A 306 -9.64 9.41 -0.54
CA THR A 306 -9.69 10.14 0.74
C THR A 306 -10.74 9.60 1.71
N SER A 307 -11.46 8.54 1.31
CA SER A 307 -12.53 7.98 2.11
C SER A 307 -12.03 7.39 3.45
N PRO A 308 -12.88 7.40 4.50
CA PRO A 308 -12.57 6.71 5.76
C PRO A 308 -12.38 5.19 5.59
N ALA A 309 -13.03 4.59 4.60
CA ALA A 309 -12.89 3.16 4.32
C ALA A 309 -11.50 2.82 3.78
N PHE A 310 -11.03 3.58 2.77
CA PHE A 310 -9.68 3.43 2.25
C PHE A 310 -8.63 3.73 3.32
N SER A 311 -8.88 4.78 4.12
CA SER A 311 -8.02 5.13 5.25
C SER A 311 -7.81 3.96 6.23
N LYS A 312 -8.89 3.30 6.65
CA LYS A 312 -8.83 2.13 7.54
C LYS A 312 -8.10 0.94 6.90
N PHE A 313 -8.22 0.74 5.60
CA PHE A 313 -7.50 -0.32 4.89
C PHE A 313 -5.99 -0.07 4.91
N VAL A 314 -5.54 1.16 4.62
CA VAL A 314 -4.12 1.54 4.70
C VAL A 314 -3.60 1.38 6.12
N ASP A 315 -4.36 1.81 7.14
CA ASP A 315 -3.97 1.68 8.55
C ASP A 315 -3.88 0.21 9.00
N ALA A 316 -4.78 -0.65 8.52
CA ALA A 316 -4.72 -2.09 8.77
C ALA A 316 -3.51 -2.74 8.11
N THR A 317 -3.17 -2.32 6.88
CA THR A 317 -1.97 -2.79 6.17
C THR A 317 -0.71 -2.36 6.92
N ARG A 318 -0.64 -1.11 7.36
CA ARG A 318 0.45 -0.56 8.19
C ARG A 318 0.66 -1.39 9.47
N ALA A 319 -0.43 -1.66 10.20
CA ALA A 319 -0.38 -2.43 11.43
C ALA A 319 0.13 -3.87 11.20
N LEU A 320 -0.27 -4.50 10.09
CA LEU A 320 0.23 -5.83 9.75
C LEU A 320 1.69 -5.82 9.29
N VAL A 321 2.16 -4.80 8.58
CA VAL A 321 3.60 -4.65 8.26
C VAL A 321 4.42 -4.56 9.54
N ASP A 322 4.02 -3.70 10.49
CA ASP A 322 4.70 -3.57 11.77
C ASP A 322 4.65 -4.87 12.59
N GLU A 323 3.50 -5.55 12.62
CA GLU A 323 3.34 -6.83 13.31
C GLU A 323 4.22 -7.93 12.68
N LEU A 324 4.25 -8.03 11.35
CA LEU A 324 5.09 -8.95 10.60
C LEU A 324 6.58 -8.69 10.87
N ALA A 325 7.02 -7.44 10.82
CA ALA A 325 8.39 -7.07 11.14
C ALA A 325 8.81 -7.47 12.56
N ASN A 326 7.88 -7.40 13.52
CA ASN A 326 8.13 -7.73 14.91
C ASN A 326 8.10 -9.25 15.21
N ILE A 327 7.38 -10.06 14.44
CA ILE A 327 7.36 -11.52 14.62
C ILE A 327 8.50 -12.23 13.88
N THR A 328 9.08 -11.60 12.85
CA THR A 328 10.13 -12.23 12.08
C THR A 328 11.41 -12.28 12.93
N THR A 329 11.77 -13.48 13.34
CA THR A 329 13.00 -13.79 14.10
C THR A 329 14.12 -14.30 13.19
N THR A 330 14.14 -13.88 11.91
CA THR A 330 15.15 -14.29 10.94
C THR A 330 16.54 -13.90 11.44
N ARG A 331 17.50 -14.81 11.25
CA ARG A 331 18.93 -14.57 11.56
C ARG A 331 19.47 -13.32 10.86
N ASP A 332 18.86 -12.97 9.72
CA ASP A 332 19.23 -11.86 8.83
C ASP A 332 18.23 -10.68 8.90
N GLY A 333 17.53 -10.48 10.02
CA GLY A 333 16.53 -9.40 10.16
C GLY A 333 17.05 -8.00 9.80
N LYS A 334 18.35 -7.74 9.98
CA LYS A 334 19.00 -6.50 9.51
C LYS A 334 19.02 -6.38 7.98
N GLU A 335 19.30 -7.47 7.27
CA GLU A 335 19.31 -7.49 5.80
C GLU A 335 17.92 -7.35 5.22
N GLU A 336 16.93 -8.03 5.79
CA GLU A 336 15.52 -7.87 5.40
C GLU A 336 15.03 -6.44 5.64
N MET A 337 15.42 -5.81 6.75
CA MET A 337 15.12 -4.41 7.02
C MET A 337 15.77 -3.48 5.98
N MET A 338 17.04 -3.68 5.62
CA MET A 338 17.71 -2.88 4.58
C MET A 338 17.01 -3.01 3.22
N ARG A 339 16.57 -4.23 2.85
CA ARG A 339 15.77 -4.45 1.64
C ARG A 339 14.43 -3.75 1.69
N CYS A 340 13.73 -3.75 2.84
CA CYS A 340 12.50 -2.99 3.02
C CYS A 340 12.73 -1.47 2.87
N GLU A 341 13.85 -0.94 3.37
CA GLU A 341 14.21 0.47 3.16
C GLU A 341 14.45 0.79 1.68
N GLU A 342 15.21 -0.06 0.97
CA GLU A 342 15.47 0.13 -0.47
C GLU A 342 14.19 0.06 -1.29
N ILE A 343 13.32 -0.91 -0.99
CA ILE A 343 11.98 -1.01 -1.57
C ILE A 343 11.18 0.26 -1.34
N PHE A 344 11.14 0.80 -0.12
CA PHE A 344 10.35 2.00 0.15
C PHE A 344 10.92 3.25 -0.54
N ARG A 345 12.25 3.38 -0.64
CA ARG A 345 12.90 4.42 -1.45
C ARG A 345 12.52 4.29 -2.92
N GLN A 346 12.51 3.07 -3.45
CA GLN A 346 12.11 2.80 -4.83
C GLN A 346 10.63 3.13 -5.08
N ILE A 347 9.74 2.82 -4.14
CA ILE A 347 8.33 3.22 -4.20
C ILE A 347 8.23 4.73 -4.32
N CYS A 348 8.87 5.49 -3.41
CA CYS A 348 8.83 6.95 -3.46
C CYS A 348 9.35 7.50 -4.81
N TRP A 349 10.46 6.94 -5.30
CA TRP A 349 11.05 7.35 -6.58
C TRP A 349 10.13 7.09 -7.78
N LEU A 350 9.42 5.96 -7.78
CA LEU A 350 8.47 5.59 -8.84
C LEU A 350 7.20 6.43 -8.77
N GLU A 351 6.62 6.58 -7.58
CA GLU A 351 5.39 7.33 -7.34
C GLU A 351 5.56 8.82 -7.69
N GLU A 352 6.73 9.42 -7.41
CA GLU A 352 7.06 10.79 -7.85
C GLU A 352 6.92 10.97 -9.37
N ARG A 353 7.28 9.94 -10.15
CA ARG A 353 7.32 9.98 -11.63
C ARG A 353 6.09 9.38 -12.30
N PHE A 354 5.16 8.86 -11.50
CA PHE A 354 3.95 8.23 -12.02
C PHE A 354 2.92 9.27 -12.48
N TRP A 355 2.91 10.43 -11.82
CA TRP A 355 1.98 11.51 -12.13
C TRP A 355 2.35 12.18 -13.46
N PRO A 356 1.37 12.41 -14.35
CA PRO A 356 1.60 13.15 -15.59
C PRO A 356 2.14 14.55 -15.34
N ASP A 357 3.00 15.02 -16.25
CA ASP A 357 3.46 16.40 -16.27
C ASP A 357 2.27 17.34 -16.51
N VAL A 358 2.27 18.46 -15.80
CA VAL A 358 1.29 19.54 -15.96
C VAL A 358 2.08 20.81 -16.19
N ASP A 359 2.27 21.16 -17.46
CA ASP A 359 2.78 22.48 -17.84
C ASP A 359 1.66 23.53 -17.72
N GLY A 360 2.06 24.72 -17.32
CA GLY A 360 1.15 25.77 -16.85
C GLY A 360 0.15 26.19 -17.93
N MET A 361 -1.14 26.16 -17.55
CA MET A 361 -2.28 26.80 -18.22
C MET A 361 -2.73 26.21 -19.56
N GLY A 362 -2.83 24.88 -19.69
CA GLY A 362 -3.84 24.26 -20.56
C GLY A 362 -3.84 24.71 -22.03
N GLU A 363 -2.73 25.23 -22.53
CA GLU A 363 -2.50 25.36 -23.96
C GLU A 363 -1.96 24.00 -24.39
N GLU A 364 -2.71 23.31 -25.24
CA GLU A 364 -2.31 22.05 -25.85
C GLU A 364 -1.01 22.27 -26.63
N ASP A 365 0.15 22.04 -25.99
CA ASP A 365 1.42 22.07 -26.71
C ASP A 365 1.60 20.74 -27.44
N ASP A 366 1.09 20.70 -28.68
CA ASP A 366 1.28 19.61 -29.65
C ASP A 366 2.78 19.41 -30.02
N SER A 367 3.70 20.16 -29.41
CA SER A 367 5.14 20.13 -29.68
C SER A 367 5.93 19.08 -28.90
N ALA A 368 5.34 18.39 -27.92
CA ALA A 368 6.05 17.38 -27.10
C ALA A 368 6.20 16.00 -27.78
N ARG A 369 6.00 15.89 -29.11
CA ARG A 369 6.04 14.62 -29.86
C ARG A 369 7.32 14.30 -30.62
N LEU A 370 8.45 14.93 -30.32
CA LEU A 370 9.72 14.59 -30.98
C LEU A 370 10.85 14.32 -29.97
N GLY A 371 10.94 13.06 -29.53
CA GLY A 371 12.21 12.47 -29.11
C GLY A 371 13.19 12.37 -30.30
N PRO A 372 14.50 12.22 -30.04
CA PRO A 372 15.53 12.39 -31.07
C PRO A 372 15.48 11.24 -32.08
N SER A 373 14.90 11.50 -33.25
CA SER A 373 14.98 10.59 -34.38
C SER A 373 16.37 10.69 -35.00
N LEU A 374 17.14 9.60 -34.88
CA LEU A 374 18.37 9.34 -35.62
C LEU A 374 18.06 9.40 -37.12
N GLY A 375 18.38 10.52 -37.77
CA GLY A 375 18.26 10.67 -39.22
C GLY A 375 19.29 9.85 -39.98
N PRO A 376 18.97 9.28 -41.16
CA PRO A 376 19.94 8.65 -42.03
C PRO A 376 20.67 9.71 -42.87
N MET A 377 22.00 9.58 -42.97
CA MET A 377 22.83 10.33 -43.92
C MET A 377 22.48 9.93 -45.37
N GLY A 378 22.35 10.91 -46.26
CA GLY A 378 22.26 10.69 -47.70
C GLY A 378 22.13 12.00 -48.49
N ALA A 379 23.14 12.29 -49.31
CA ALA A 379 23.41 13.53 -50.03
C ALA A 379 22.46 13.86 -51.20
N GLY A 380 22.41 15.15 -51.60
CA GLY A 380 21.92 15.57 -52.91
C GLY A 380 21.65 17.08 -53.03
N MET A 381 22.52 17.79 -53.74
CA MET A 381 22.43 19.21 -54.12
C MET A 381 21.24 19.51 -55.03
N ASP A 382 20.60 20.69 -54.92
CA ASP A 382 20.56 21.70 -56.01
C ASP A 382 20.01 23.07 -55.55
N ASN A 383 20.43 24.09 -56.30
CA ASN A 383 20.39 25.53 -56.14
C ASN A 383 19.01 26.18 -56.38
N GLY A 384 18.70 27.29 -55.71
CA GLY A 384 17.62 28.20 -56.14
C GLY A 384 17.12 29.20 -55.09
N LEU A 385 17.75 30.38 -55.01
CA LEU A 385 17.17 31.58 -54.37
C LEU A 385 16.17 32.25 -55.33
N PRO A 386 15.12 32.94 -54.82
CA PRO A 386 15.27 34.38 -54.59
C PRO A 386 14.64 34.93 -53.30
N MET A 387 15.17 36.10 -52.92
CA MET A 387 14.82 36.98 -51.79
C MET A 387 13.41 37.60 -51.86
N ASN A 388 12.72 37.70 -50.72
CA ASN A 388 11.95 38.89 -50.29
C ASN A 388 11.34 38.71 -48.87
N GLY A 389 11.59 39.64 -47.94
CA GLY A 389 10.83 39.81 -46.69
C GLY A 389 11.65 40.33 -45.50
N PRO A 390 11.13 41.27 -44.67
CA PRO A 390 11.93 42.38 -44.10
C PRO A 390 12.54 42.15 -42.71
N MET A 391 13.66 42.85 -42.46
CA MET A 391 14.29 43.08 -41.15
C MET A 391 13.37 43.86 -40.20
N ASN A 392 13.12 43.32 -38.99
CA ASN A 392 13.08 44.07 -37.73
C ASN A 392 12.96 43.13 -36.52
N GLY A 393 13.94 43.18 -35.61
CA GLY A 393 13.93 42.48 -34.31
C GLY A 393 15.32 42.48 -33.64
N PRO A 394 15.53 43.12 -32.47
CA PRO A 394 16.87 43.43 -31.95
C PRO A 394 17.53 42.30 -31.16
N MET A 395 18.87 42.31 -31.18
CA MET A 395 19.78 41.54 -30.33
C MET A 395 19.39 41.62 -28.85
N ASN A 396 19.05 40.47 -28.25
CA ASN A 396 19.41 40.18 -26.85
C ASN A 396 19.31 38.67 -26.59
N GLY A 397 20.46 38.04 -26.33
CA GLY A 397 20.62 36.61 -26.06
C GLY A 397 21.70 36.04 -26.98
N PRO A 398 22.96 35.91 -26.51
CA PRO A 398 23.29 34.95 -25.46
C PRO A 398 24.45 35.42 -24.55
N MET A 399 24.17 35.77 -23.29
CA MET A 399 25.25 35.96 -22.30
C MET A 399 24.96 35.41 -20.89
N ASN A 400 23.78 34.81 -20.65
CA ASN A 400 23.43 34.30 -19.31
C ASN A 400 23.43 32.76 -19.15
N GLY A 401 23.53 32.00 -20.24
CA GLY A 401 23.58 30.53 -20.19
C GLY A 401 24.91 29.96 -19.69
N PRO A 402 26.08 30.39 -20.23
CA PRO A 402 27.35 29.73 -19.91
C PRO A 402 27.87 30.06 -18.51
N MET A 403 27.61 31.27 -18.01
CA MET A 403 28.22 31.77 -16.76
C MET A 403 27.61 31.11 -15.51
N ASN A 404 26.30 30.84 -15.52
CA ASN A 404 25.61 30.30 -14.35
C ASN A 404 25.83 28.79 -14.18
N GLY A 405 25.93 28.06 -15.30
CA GLY A 405 26.20 26.61 -15.27
C GLY A 405 27.61 26.27 -14.81
N GLN A 406 28.60 27.08 -15.20
CA GLN A 406 30.01 26.83 -14.87
C GLN A 406 30.31 27.16 -13.40
N MET A 407 29.75 28.24 -12.86
CA MET A 407 29.96 28.63 -11.47
C MET A 407 29.28 27.66 -10.49
N ASN A 408 28.08 27.15 -10.83
CA ASN A 408 27.34 26.24 -9.95
C ASN A 408 27.96 24.82 -9.92
N ASN A 409 28.43 24.31 -11.07
CA ASN A 409 29.11 23.01 -11.11
C ASN A 409 30.47 23.01 -10.41
N GLN A 410 31.22 24.11 -10.50
CA GLN A 410 32.55 24.18 -9.90
C GLN A 410 32.47 24.33 -8.38
N MET A 411 31.53 25.14 -7.87
CA MET A 411 31.36 25.33 -6.43
C MET A 411 30.80 24.07 -5.75
N ASN A 412 29.85 23.37 -6.38
CA ASN A 412 29.21 22.19 -5.79
C ASN A 412 30.12 20.95 -5.81
N ASN A 413 30.88 20.73 -6.89
CA ASN A 413 31.80 19.59 -6.97
C ASN A 413 33.02 19.74 -6.06
N GLN A 414 33.52 20.96 -5.89
CA GLN A 414 34.71 21.22 -5.07
C GLN A 414 34.37 21.15 -3.58
N MET A 415 33.22 21.68 -3.16
CA MET A 415 32.76 21.62 -1.77
C MET A 415 32.38 20.19 -1.36
N ASN A 416 31.71 19.43 -2.24
CA ASN A 416 31.28 18.07 -1.93
C ASN A 416 32.44 17.06 -1.93
N SER A 417 33.43 17.21 -2.84
CA SER A 417 34.61 16.33 -2.86
C SER A 417 35.56 16.56 -1.69
N GLN A 418 35.71 17.81 -1.24
CA GLN A 418 36.61 18.15 -0.14
C GLN A 418 36.01 17.77 1.22
N MET A 419 34.71 17.97 1.41
CA MET A 419 34.04 17.64 2.67
C MET A 419 33.83 16.13 2.85
N SER A 420 33.52 15.39 1.78
CA SER A 420 33.40 13.92 1.83
C SER A 420 34.75 13.22 1.94
N GLY A 421 35.78 13.66 1.20
CA GLY A 421 37.11 13.04 1.26
C GLY A 421 37.81 13.19 2.61
N GLN A 422 37.66 14.35 3.25
CA GLN A 422 38.33 14.65 4.51
C GLN A 422 37.64 13.98 5.71
N MET A 423 36.31 13.96 5.73
CA MET A 423 35.53 13.34 6.81
C MET A 423 35.60 11.80 6.75
N ASN A 424 35.57 11.22 5.55
CA ASN A 424 35.65 9.77 5.37
C ASN A 424 37.10 9.26 5.60
N GLY A 425 38.12 9.99 5.15
CA GLY A 425 39.52 9.59 5.35
C GLY A 425 40.03 9.69 6.80
N GLN A 426 39.57 10.68 7.58
CA GLN A 426 40.04 10.89 8.96
C GLN A 426 39.34 10.00 9.99
N MET A 427 38.07 9.61 9.80
CA MET A 427 37.36 8.74 10.76
C MET A 427 37.48 7.25 10.45
N SER A 428 37.52 6.83 9.19
CA SER A 428 37.48 5.41 8.84
C SER A 428 38.86 4.74 8.76
N GLY A 429 39.91 5.49 8.44
CA GLY A 429 41.29 4.99 8.32
C GLY A 429 41.88 4.45 9.63
N PRO A 430 41.85 5.21 10.74
CA PRO A 430 42.41 4.75 12.02
C PRO A 430 41.61 3.57 12.60
N MET A 431 40.28 3.61 12.52
CA MET A 431 39.41 2.61 13.14
C MET A 431 39.51 1.24 12.44
N ASN A 432 39.68 1.21 11.11
CA ASN A 432 39.80 -0.05 10.35
C ASN A 432 41.22 -0.68 10.45
N SER A 433 42.26 0.13 10.60
CA SER A 433 43.65 -0.35 10.80
C SER A 433 43.90 -0.87 12.22
N GLN A 434 43.23 -0.31 13.22
CA GLN A 434 43.37 -0.73 14.62
C GLN A 434 42.62 -2.04 14.91
N MET A 435 41.46 -2.25 14.27
CA MET A 435 40.65 -3.46 14.46
C MET A 435 41.23 -4.69 13.71
N SER A 436 41.90 -4.48 12.58
CA SER A 436 42.55 -5.54 11.79
C SER A 436 43.87 -6.03 12.40
N SER A 437 44.60 -5.19 13.15
CA SER A 437 45.84 -5.59 13.84
C SER A 437 45.61 -6.34 15.16
N GLN A 438 44.49 -6.09 15.85
CA GLN A 438 44.16 -6.77 17.12
C GLN A 438 43.61 -8.19 16.94
N MET A 439 42.93 -8.50 15.82
CA MET A 439 42.35 -9.84 15.60
C MET A 439 43.29 -10.84 14.89
N ASN A 440 44.34 -10.39 14.20
CA ASN A 440 45.29 -11.28 13.49
C ASN A 440 46.62 -11.51 14.23
N GLY A 441 46.77 -10.99 15.45
CA GLY A 441 48.03 -10.97 16.20
C GLY A 441 48.47 -12.27 16.90
N PRO A 442 47.58 -13.20 17.33
CA PRO A 442 48.02 -14.44 17.93
C PRO A 442 47.38 -15.68 17.27
N MET A 443 47.64 -15.89 15.98
CA MET A 443 47.45 -17.21 15.34
C MET A 443 48.52 -17.49 14.28
N ASN A 444 49.79 -17.19 14.58
CA ASN A 444 50.90 -17.74 13.80
C ASN A 444 52.18 -17.93 14.64
N GLY A 445 52.35 -19.18 15.10
CA GLY A 445 53.63 -19.81 15.48
C GLY A 445 53.78 -20.20 16.97
N PRO A 446 54.52 -21.27 17.33
CA PRO A 446 54.69 -22.57 16.67
C PRO A 446 54.30 -23.75 17.62
N MET A 447 53.53 -24.73 17.16
CA MET A 447 53.38 -26.02 17.87
C MET A 447 53.79 -27.15 16.93
N ASN A 448 55.05 -27.58 17.03
CA ASN A 448 55.44 -28.99 16.94
C ASN A 448 56.94 -29.13 17.21
N GLY A 449 57.31 -29.20 18.49
CA GLY A 449 58.51 -29.88 18.94
C GLY A 449 58.10 -31.29 19.34
N GLY A 450 58.16 -32.22 18.39
CA GLY A 450 57.85 -33.63 18.62
C GLY A 450 58.98 -34.31 19.38
N ASP A 451 58.64 -34.91 20.52
CA ASP A 451 59.46 -35.86 21.26
C ASP A 451 59.84 -37.04 20.37
N GLY A 452 61.13 -37.35 20.33
CA GLY A 452 61.69 -38.47 19.57
C GLY A 452 61.74 -39.76 20.38
N THR A 453 61.35 -40.87 19.76
CA THR A 453 61.97 -42.23 19.83
C THR A 453 61.15 -43.21 18.96
N PRO A 454 61.75 -44.31 18.44
CA PRO A 454 61.88 -44.46 16.99
C PRO A 454 61.03 -45.56 16.36
N VAL A 455 60.93 -45.42 15.03
CA VAL A 455 60.42 -46.33 14.01
C VAL A 455 61.00 -47.73 14.16
N GLY A 456 60.12 -48.72 14.11
CA GLY A 456 60.46 -50.13 13.97
C GLY A 456 60.71 -50.51 12.51
N ASP A 457 61.73 -51.32 12.29
CA ASP A 457 61.97 -52.02 11.03
C ASP A 457 62.28 -53.50 11.29
N GLY A 458 61.58 -54.36 10.54
CA GLY A 458 62.05 -55.71 10.21
C GLY A 458 61.30 -56.90 10.83
N ARG A 459 60.48 -57.57 10.01
CA ARG A 459 60.72 -58.92 9.43
C ARG A 459 59.45 -59.80 9.26
N ASN A 460 59.27 -60.23 8.02
CA ASN A 460 58.51 -61.37 7.45
C ASN A 460 57.98 -62.47 8.39
N SER A 461 56.74 -62.94 8.11
CA SER A 461 56.48 -64.35 7.71
C SER A 461 55.03 -64.64 7.30
N PHE A 462 54.88 -65.29 6.12
CA PHE A 462 54.00 -66.41 5.71
C PHE A 462 52.56 -66.52 6.30
N GLY A 463 51.49 -66.80 5.55
CA GLY A 463 51.27 -67.15 4.14
C GLY A 463 49.83 -67.66 3.87
N LEU A 464 49.46 -67.71 2.58
CA LEU A 464 48.39 -68.52 1.91
C LEU A 464 46.89 -68.17 2.14
N PRO A 465 46.00 -68.51 1.17
CA PRO A 465 46.16 -68.35 -0.27
C PRO A 465 44.91 -67.75 -0.99
N ASN A 466 45.19 -67.39 -2.24
CA ASN A 466 44.29 -66.99 -3.31
C ASN A 466 43.34 -68.13 -3.73
N GLY A 467 42.14 -67.80 -4.23
CA GLY A 467 41.21 -68.76 -4.80
C GLY A 467 40.08 -68.10 -5.59
N SER A 468 40.38 -67.73 -6.84
CA SER A 468 39.40 -67.37 -7.87
C SER A 468 38.70 -68.64 -8.40
N GLY A 469 37.37 -68.58 -8.53
CA GLY A 469 36.55 -69.65 -9.11
C GLY A 469 35.24 -69.09 -9.66
N LEU A 470 35.03 -69.33 -10.95
CA LEU A 470 33.99 -68.85 -11.85
C LEU A 470 32.61 -69.49 -11.65
N GLU A 471 31.60 -68.78 -12.18
CA GLU A 471 30.34 -69.27 -12.80
C GLU A 471 29.21 -69.85 -11.92
N GLY A 472 27.97 -69.44 -12.25
CA GLY A 472 26.75 -70.10 -11.78
C GLY A 472 25.47 -69.27 -11.85
N VAL A 473 24.88 -69.18 -13.04
CA VAL A 473 23.54 -68.68 -13.34
C VAL A 473 22.46 -69.50 -12.60
N GLY A 474 21.37 -68.86 -12.15
CA GLY A 474 20.13 -69.59 -11.81
C GLY A 474 19.09 -68.81 -10.98
N GLN A 475 18.16 -68.14 -11.67
CA GLN A 475 16.84 -67.86 -11.13
C GLN A 475 16.06 -69.17 -10.94
N SER A 476 15.37 -69.34 -9.81
CA SER A 476 13.97 -69.81 -9.76
C SER A 476 13.48 -69.98 -8.32
N SER A 477 12.30 -69.39 -8.09
CA SER A 477 11.32 -69.61 -7.01
C SER A 477 11.51 -68.91 -5.68
#